data_AF-A0A6P2A931-F1
#
_entry.id   AF-A0A6P2A931-F1
#
_cell.length_a   1.000
_cell.length_b   1.000
_cell.length_c   1.000
_cell.angle_alpha   90.00
_cell.angle_beta   90.00
_cell.angle_gamma   90.00
#
_symmetry.space_group_name_H-M   'P 1'
#
loop_
_entity.id
_entity.type
_entity.pdbx_description
1 polymer ?
#
loop_
_entity_poly.entity_id
_entity_poly.type
_entity_poly.pdbx_seq_one_letter_code
_entity_poly.pdbx_strand_id
1 'polypeptide(L)'
;MTTIALQGKATISMAINGEPVIIEVDGNNAPITAGNFVDLVDRGVYENTLFHRVISEPQPFVAQGGDPQSADPDTPFQVLGTGGFIDPVTGERRNIPLEIKPEGADRPVYNQVLPEGVEPLLKHEQGVIAMARADAPDTASTQFYFTLDRLEFLDGVYAVFGEVVEGFEVIQQIEDISTEEDLSPEEFRAKAAQISDVEVVEIDSMLITGTRGNDTLTGTSFDDRILGLQGNDVIDGGNGNDTLIGGPGNDLLRGGRGSDRLFGGPGNDTLIGGGGNDYLNGGSGRNRLIGGPGNDRFVVGLDGYAAIMDFEPNQDLILIPLADLDRNLNPGRLLPGRFHVGSEPSNRLQRIIYDPTDGVLSYDPDGSGDRGSRRIARLIGSPELSVSDIRII
;
A
#
# COMPACT_ATOMS: atom_id res chain seq x y z
N MET A 1 15.77 -0.35 3.38
CA MET A 1 15.15 -0.53 2.06
C MET A 1 13.66 -0.40 2.29
N THR A 2 12.96 0.20 1.34
CA THR A 2 11.50 0.22 1.33
C THR A 2 10.98 -1.21 1.31
N THR A 3 9.87 -1.45 2.00
CA THR A 3 9.24 -2.76 2.09
C THR A 3 7.77 -2.66 1.73
N ILE A 4 7.28 -3.64 0.99
CA ILE A 4 5.86 -3.86 0.72
C ILE A 4 5.47 -5.22 1.30
N ALA A 5 4.42 -5.23 2.11
CA ALA A 5 4.01 -6.38 2.92
C ALA A 5 2.50 -6.58 2.82
N LEU A 6 2.06 -7.83 2.60
CA LEU A 6 0.68 -8.22 2.84
C LEU A 6 0.47 -8.40 4.35
N GLN A 7 -0.60 -7.83 4.89
CA GLN A 7 -1.01 -8.01 6.28
C GLN A 7 -2.32 -8.80 6.31
N GLY A 8 -2.24 -10.09 6.65
CA GLY A 8 -3.37 -11.02 6.57
C GLY A 8 -3.25 -11.94 5.36
N LYS A 9 -4.34 -12.12 4.61
CA LYS A 9 -4.40 -12.97 3.42
C LYS A 9 -4.89 -12.20 2.19
N ALA A 10 -4.67 -12.80 1.02
CA ALA A 10 -5.27 -12.37 -0.24
C ALA A 10 -5.70 -13.59 -1.07
N THR A 11 -6.74 -13.43 -1.86
CA THR A 11 -7.22 -14.43 -2.82
C THR A 11 -6.93 -13.94 -4.23
N ILE A 12 -6.23 -14.76 -5.01
CA ILE A 12 -5.86 -14.49 -6.40
C ILE A 12 -6.62 -15.44 -7.30
N SER A 13 -7.26 -14.91 -8.34
CA SER A 13 -7.80 -15.69 -9.45
C SER A 13 -6.80 -15.64 -10.59
N MET A 14 -6.35 -16.80 -11.04
CA MET A 14 -5.40 -16.94 -12.15
C MET A 14 -6.00 -17.85 -13.21
N ALA A 15 -6.28 -17.29 -14.39
CA ALA A 15 -6.72 -18.09 -15.53
C ALA A 15 -5.52 -18.67 -16.26
N ILE A 16 -5.38 -20.00 -16.25
CA ILE A 16 -4.35 -20.73 -16.98
C ILE A 16 -4.99 -21.35 -18.21
N ASN A 17 -4.57 -20.93 -19.41
CA ASN A 17 -5.20 -21.29 -20.69
C ASN A 17 -6.73 -21.03 -20.71
N GLY A 18 -7.18 -20.02 -19.96
CA GLY A 18 -8.61 -19.68 -19.81
C GLY A 18 -9.37 -20.48 -18.75
N GLU A 19 -8.75 -21.44 -18.08
CA GLU A 19 -9.35 -22.18 -16.96
C GLU A 19 -8.93 -21.56 -15.61
N PRO A 20 -9.87 -21.29 -14.68
CA PRO A 20 -9.57 -20.59 -13.44
C PRO A 20 -8.87 -21.47 -12.41
N VAL A 21 -7.88 -20.89 -11.73
CA VAL A 21 -7.19 -21.43 -10.56
C VAL A 21 -7.26 -20.39 -9.45
N ILE A 22 -7.72 -20.79 -8.27
CA ILE A 22 -7.84 -19.89 -7.11
C ILE A 22 -6.70 -20.19 -6.14
N ILE A 23 -5.98 -19.14 -5.76
CA ILE A 23 -4.79 -19.21 -4.91
C ILE A 23 -5.05 -18.36 -3.66
N GLU A 24 -4.80 -18.92 -2.49
CA GLU A 24 -4.74 -18.16 -1.24
C GLU A 24 -3.30 -17.81 -0.91
N VAL A 25 -3.02 -16.52 -0.72
CA VAL A 25 -1.70 -15.97 -0.40
C VAL A 25 -1.63 -15.63 1.09
N ASP A 26 -0.57 -16.07 1.77
CA ASP A 26 -0.42 -15.97 3.23
C ASP A 26 0.59 -14.89 3.66
N GLY A 27 0.09 -13.68 3.88
CA GLY A 27 0.87 -12.57 4.43
C GLY A 27 1.14 -12.67 5.93
N ASN A 28 0.46 -13.55 6.68
CA ASN A 28 0.75 -13.73 8.11
C ASN A 28 2.08 -14.47 8.34
N ASN A 29 2.49 -15.28 7.36
CA ASN A 29 3.69 -16.11 7.46
C ASN A 29 4.77 -15.74 6.45
N ALA A 30 4.43 -15.10 5.32
CA ALA A 30 5.37 -14.58 4.33
C ALA A 30 4.98 -13.15 3.85
N PRO A 31 4.86 -12.15 4.74
CA PRO A 31 4.30 -10.83 4.44
C PRO A 31 4.95 -10.10 3.26
N ILE A 32 6.28 -10.02 3.21
CA ILE A 32 7.04 -9.37 2.15
C ILE A 32 6.97 -10.15 0.84
N THR A 33 7.19 -11.47 0.87
CA THR A 33 7.13 -12.29 -0.36
C THR A 33 5.72 -12.24 -0.96
N ALA A 34 4.69 -12.47 -0.14
CA ALA A 34 3.29 -12.35 -0.51
C ALA A 34 2.92 -10.95 -1.01
N GLY A 35 3.30 -9.91 -0.27
CA GLY A 35 2.98 -8.52 -0.62
C GLY A 35 3.57 -8.09 -1.96
N ASN A 36 4.81 -8.51 -2.25
CA ASN A 36 5.39 -8.24 -3.56
C ASN A 36 4.67 -9.01 -4.69
N PHE A 37 4.27 -10.26 -4.45
CA PHE A 37 3.51 -11.03 -5.44
C PHE A 37 2.16 -10.36 -5.76
N VAL A 38 1.41 -9.96 -4.73
CA VAL A 38 0.13 -9.25 -4.88
C VAL A 38 0.30 -7.94 -5.66
N ASP A 39 1.28 -7.11 -5.32
CA ASP A 39 1.51 -5.84 -6.01
C ASP A 39 1.98 -6.05 -7.47
N LEU A 40 2.67 -7.15 -7.79
CA LEU A 40 2.99 -7.50 -9.17
C LEU A 40 1.75 -7.98 -9.95
N VAL A 41 0.82 -8.69 -9.30
CA VAL A 41 -0.50 -9.01 -9.89
C VAL A 41 -1.27 -7.73 -10.18
N ASP A 42 -1.36 -6.82 -9.21
CA ASP A 42 -2.05 -5.53 -9.35
C ASP A 42 -1.51 -4.68 -10.50
N ARG A 43 -0.19 -4.73 -10.72
CA ARG A 43 0.48 -4.03 -11.83
C ARG A 43 0.34 -4.73 -13.18
N GLY A 44 -0.37 -5.86 -13.26
CA GLY A 44 -0.54 -6.64 -14.48
C GLY A 44 0.74 -7.32 -14.99
N VAL A 45 1.74 -7.52 -14.12
CA VAL A 45 3.07 -8.03 -14.54
C VAL A 45 3.02 -9.49 -15.00
N TYR A 46 2.05 -10.25 -14.48
CA TYR A 46 1.91 -11.68 -14.75
C TYR A 46 0.98 -11.99 -15.92
N GLU A 47 0.22 -11.01 -16.42
CA GLU A 47 -0.65 -11.18 -17.58
C GLU A 47 0.14 -11.63 -18.81
N ASN A 48 -0.39 -12.63 -19.50
CA ASN A 48 0.17 -13.24 -20.71
C ASN A 48 1.51 -13.97 -20.53
N THR A 49 2.04 -14.09 -19.30
CA THR A 49 3.27 -14.85 -19.05
C THR A 49 3.06 -16.36 -19.19
N LEU A 50 4.13 -17.09 -19.52
CA LEU A 50 4.09 -18.53 -19.76
C LEU A 50 4.69 -19.32 -18.59
N PHE A 51 4.16 -20.53 -18.40
CA PHE A 51 4.81 -21.60 -17.65
C PHE A 51 5.96 -22.15 -18.48
N HIS A 52 7.11 -21.50 -18.37
CA HIS A 52 8.25 -21.71 -19.26
C HIS A 52 9.15 -22.87 -18.82
N ARG A 53 8.89 -23.47 -17.66
CA ARG A 53 9.64 -24.62 -17.18
C ARG A 53 8.74 -25.54 -16.39
N VAL A 54 8.73 -26.80 -16.80
CA VAL A 54 8.09 -27.88 -16.08
C VAL A 54 9.16 -28.94 -15.90
N ILE A 55 9.42 -29.31 -14.65
CA ILE A 55 10.36 -30.38 -14.34
C ILE A 55 9.50 -31.52 -13.84
N SER A 56 9.64 -32.70 -14.44
CA SER A 56 8.81 -33.86 -14.09
C SER A 56 9.60 -35.11 -13.71
N GLU A 57 10.89 -35.29 -14.06
CA GLU A 57 11.67 -36.45 -13.57
C GLU A 57 13.21 -36.25 -13.52
N PRO A 58 13.94 -36.96 -12.61
CA PRO A 58 13.39 -37.79 -11.54
C PRO A 58 12.98 -36.97 -10.30
N GLN A 59 13.39 -35.69 -10.21
CA GLN A 59 12.91 -34.58 -9.35
C GLN A 59 13.58 -33.26 -9.83
N PRO A 60 12.97 -32.06 -9.66
CA PRO A 60 11.70 -31.72 -8.98
C PRO A 60 10.45 -31.86 -9.86
N PHE A 61 9.25 -31.93 -9.25
CA PHE A 61 7.92 -31.91 -9.89
C PHE A 61 7.28 -30.52 -9.74
N VAL A 62 7.70 -29.57 -10.56
CA VAL A 62 7.24 -28.17 -10.45
C VAL A 62 6.79 -27.61 -11.78
N ALA A 63 5.75 -26.78 -11.75
CA ALA A 63 5.35 -25.92 -12.86
C ALA A 63 5.78 -24.48 -12.54
N GLN A 64 6.81 -23.99 -13.22
CA GLN A 64 7.42 -22.67 -13.00
C GLN A 64 6.97 -21.67 -14.07
N GLY A 65 6.53 -20.49 -13.63
CA GLY A 65 5.99 -19.42 -14.46
C GLY A 65 6.34 -18.02 -13.95
N GLY A 66 5.64 -17.01 -14.45
CA GLY A 66 5.76 -15.63 -13.97
C GLY A 66 7.00 -14.87 -14.43
N ASP A 67 7.58 -15.22 -15.58
CA ASP A 67 8.61 -14.41 -16.23
C ASP A 67 7.97 -13.49 -17.29
N PRO A 68 7.96 -12.16 -17.11
CA PRO A 68 7.42 -11.23 -18.11
C PRO A 68 8.04 -11.36 -19.51
N GLN A 69 9.27 -11.87 -19.62
CA GLN A 69 9.95 -12.06 -20.90
C GLN A 69 9.59 -13.38 -21.59
N SER A 70 8.89 -14.28 -20.90
CA SER A 70 8.55 -15.60 -21.44
C SER A 70 7.64 -15.53 -22.68
N ALA A 71 6.85 -14.46 -22.81
CA ALA A 71 5.97 -14.24 -23.95
C ALA A 71 6.68 -13.58 -25.15
N ASP A 72 7.86 -12.96 -24.95
CA ASP A 72 8.56 -12.23 -26.02
C ASP A 72 9.27 -13.19 -26.99
N PRO A 73 8.83 -13.30 -28.26
CA PRO A 73 9.39 -14.25 -29.23
C PRO A 73 10.85 -13.95 -29.58
N ASP A 74 11.30 -12.71 -29.41
CA ASP A 74 12.68 -12.29 -29.72
C ASP A 74 13.64 -12.53 -28.56
N THR A 75 13.11 -12.76 -27.35
CA THR A 75 13.92 -13.15 -26.19
C THR A 75 14.16 -14.66 -26.24
N PRO A 76 15.42 -15.14 -26.15
CA PRO A 76 15.71 -16.57 -26.06
C PRO A 76 14.89 -17.16 -24.93
N PHE A 77 14.13 -18.22 -25.21
CA PHE A 77 13.32 -18.88 -24.18
C PHE A 77 14.27 -19.31 -23.06
N GLN A 78 14.22 -18.58 -21.95
CA GLN A 78 15.38 -18.48 -21.09
C GLN A 78 15.69 -19.82 -20.44
N VAL A 79 16.95 -20.22 -20.55
CA VAL A 79 17.55 -21.16 -19.62
C VAL A 79 17.86 -20.37 -18.34
N LEU A 80 16.98 -20.52 -17.35
CA LEU A 80 17.17 -20.18 -15.92
C LEU A 80 17.07 -18.70 -15.52
N GLY A 81 16.08 -18.37 -14.66
CA GLY A 81 16.22 -17.54 -13.44
C GLY A 81 16.85 -16.14 -13.53
N THR A 82 17.12 -15.61 -14.71
CA THR A 82 17.73 -14.29 -14.92
C THR A 82 16.69 -13.23 -15.31
N GLY A 83 15.50 -13.65 -15.70
CA GLY A 83 14.32 -12.81 -15.80
C GLY A 83 13.98 -12.10 -14.49
N GLY A 84 13.26 -10.99 -14.61
CA GLY A 84 12.83 -10.18 -13.48
C GLY A 84 12.14 -8.91 -13.95
N PHE A 85 11.39 -8.31 -13.06
CA PHE A 85 10.70 -7.06 -13.34
C PHE A 85 11.70 -5.92 -13.19
N ILE A 86 11.89 -5.14 -14.26
CA ILE A 86 12.48 -3.82 -14.17
C ILE A 86 11.32 -2.86 -14.04
N ASP A 87 11.28 -2.13 -12.93
CA ASP A 87 10.25 -1.13 -12.72
C ASP A 87 10.37 -0.06 -13.83
N PRO A 88 9.31 0.18 -14.61
CA PRO A 88 9.38 1.09 -15.76
C PRO A 88 9.56 2.55 -15.34
N VAL A 89 9.26 2.89 -14.08
CA VAL A 89 9.40 4.24 -13.52
C VAL A 89 10.83 4.45 -13.01
N THR A 90 11.38 3.51 -12.25
CA THR A 90 12.72 3.66 -11.65
C THR A 90 13.84 3.15 -12.54
N GLY A 91 13.55 2.23 -13.46
CA GLY A 91 14.55 1.51 -14.25
C GLY A 91 15.36 0.50 -13.44
N GLU A 92 15.00 0.25 -12.18
CA GLU A 92 15.68 -0.71 -11.31
C GLU A 92 15.01 -2.08 -11.35
N ARG A 93 15.83 -3.13 -11.23
CA ARG A 93 15.31 -4.50 -11.06
C ARG A 93 14.70 -4.61 -9.67
N ARG A 94 13.46 -5.08 -9.61
CA ARG A 94 12.78 -5.39 -8.36
C ARG A 94 13.25 -6.75 -7.85
N ASN A 95 14.05 -6.76 -6.78
CA ASN A 95 14.38 -7.97 -6.05
C ASN A 95 13.37 -8.16 -4.92
N ILE A 96 12.79 -9.36 -4.81
CA ILE A 96 11.86 -9.74 -3.74
C ILE A 96 12.65 -10.43 -2.63
N PRO A 97 12.64 -9.88 -1.40
CA PRO A 97 13.15 -10.59 -0.25
C PRO A 97 12.37 -11.88 0.01
N LEU A 98 13.08 -13.00 0.12
CA LEU A 98 12.46 -14.28 0.46
C LEU A 98 12.31 -14.43 1.96
N GLU A 99 11.12 -14.82 2.39
CA GLU A 99 10.79 -15.06 3.79
C GLU A 99 10.55 -16.53 4.08
N ILE A 100 11.24 -17.02 5.09
CA ILE A 100 10.96 -18.35 5.62
C ILE A 100 10.75 -18.21 7.12
N LYS A 101 9.58 -18.61 7.60
CA LYS A 101 9.24 -18.59 9.02
C LYS A 101 9.55 -19.94 9.65
N PRO A 102 10.50 -20.03 10.60
CA PRO A 102 10.70 -21.25 11.36
C PRO A 102 9.44 -21.63 12.13
N GLU A 103 9.19 -22.93 12.30
CA GLU A 103 8.07 -23.42 13.10
C GLU A 103 8.18 -22.90 14.54
N GLY A 104 7.07 -22.35 15.06
CA GLY A 104 7.01 -21.77 16.40
C GLY A 104 7.68 -20.39 16.57
N ALA A 105 8.24 -19.80 15.51
CA ALA A 105 8.78 -18.45 15.56
C ALA A 105 7.68 -17.38 15.41
N ASP A 106 7.87 -16.22 16.06
CA ASP A 106 6.97 -15.09 15.95
C ASP A 106 7.07 -14.38 14.59
N ARG A 107 8.24 -14.44 13.93
CA ARG A 107 8.54 -13.68 12.71
C ARG A 107 9.37 -14.50 11.70
N PRO A 108 9.22 -14.24 10.40
CA PRO A 108 10.07 -14.83 9.37
C PRO A 108 11.51 -14.29 9.42
N VAL A 109 12.43 -15.07 8.84
CA VAL A 109 13.79 -14.63 8.49
C VAL A 109 13.89 -14.37 6.99
N TYR A 110 14.70 -13.38 6.63
CA TYR A 110 14.77 -12.82 5.27
C TYR A 110 16.06 -13.21 4.55
N ASN A 111 15.95 -13.42 3.24
CA ASN A 111 17.06 -13.61 2.29
C ASN A 111 18.02 -14.73 2.68
N GLN A 112 17.50 -15.78 3.32
CA GLN A 112 18.31 -16.81 3.95
C GLN A 112 17.71 -18.20 3.76
N VAL A 113 18.60 -19.18 3.80
CA VAL A 113 18.27 -20.59 3.97
C VAL A 113 18.24 -20.88 5.46
N LEU A 114 17.24 -21.63 5.93
CA LEU A 114 17.17 -22.03 7.33
C LEU A 114 18.34 -22.95 7.70
N PRO A 115 18.88 -22.87 8.93
CA PRO A 115 19.88 -23.81 9.39
C PRO A 115 19.36 -25.26 9.37
N GLU A 116 20.28 -26.21 9.17
CA GLU A 116 19.96 -27.64 9.21
C GLU A 116 19.24 -28.02 10.52
N GLY A 117 18.13 -28.76 10.41
CA GLY A 117 17.30 -29.17 11.55
C GLY A 117 16.29 -28.12 12.04
N VAL A 118 16.22 -26.95 11.40
CA VAL A 118 15.16 -25.96 11.63
C VAL A 118 14.07 -26.15 10.58
N GLU A 119 12.90 -26.58 11.03
CA GLU A 119 11.74 -26.79 10.16
C GLU A 119 11.06 -25.45 9.83
N PRO A 120 10.71 -25.19 8.56
CA PRO A 120 9.83 -24.07 8.23
C PRO A 120 8.38 -24.39 8.62
N LEU A 121 7.63 -23.33 8.92
CA LEU A 121 6.20 -23.40 9.20
C LEU A 121 5.40 -23.78 7.94
N LEU A 122 5.73 -23.16 6.80
CA LEU A 122 5.15 -23.47 5.50
C LEU A 122 6.10 -24.43 4.76
N LYS A 123 5.58 -25.59 4.36
CA LYS A 123 6.32 -26.66 3.69
C LYS A 123 5.87 -26.79 2.24
N HIS A 124 6.72 -27.37 1.41
CA HIS A 124 6.44 -27.65 -0.01
C HIS A 124 5.55 -28.89 -0.13
N GLU A 125 4.34 -28.80 0.41
CA GLU A 125 3.27 -29.77 0.18
C GLU A 125 2.76 -29.70 -1.26
N GLN A 126 1.92 -30.64 -1.70
CA GLN A 126 1.29 -30.56 -3.02
C GLN A 126 0.38 -29.32 -3.11
N GLY A 127 0.43 -28.61 -4.24
CA GLY A 127 -0.47 -27.49 -4.52
C GLY A 127 -0.07 -26.19 -3.85
N VAL A 128 1.16 -26.06 -3.32
CA VAL A 128 1.64 -24.78 -2.79
C VAL A 128 2.28 -23.94 -3.89
N ILE A 129 2.26 -22.62 -3.70
CA ILE A 129 3.01 -21.66 -4.53
C ILE A 129 4.22 -21.16 -3.75
N ALA A 130 5.38 -21.17 -4.43
CA ALA A 130 6.64 -20.74 -3.86
C ALA A 130 7.43 -19.86 -4.84
N MET A 131 8.26 -18.98 -4.29
CA MET A 131 9.01 -18.03 -5.08
C MET A 131 10.26 -18.69 -5.68
N ALA A 132 10.46 -18.54 -6.99
CA ALA A 132 11.66 -19.03 -7.65
C ALA A 132 12.83 -18.05 -7.44
N ARG A 133 14.05 -18.59 -7.44
CA ARG A 133 15.29 -17.81 -7.41
C ARG A 133 16.44 -18.57 -8.04
N ALA A 134 17.52 -17.87 -8.35
CA ALA A 134 18.81 -18.48 -8.62
C ALA A 134 19.51 -18.86 -7.28
N ASP A 135 20.69 -19.47 -7.40
CA ASP A 135 21.45 -19.99 -6.25
C ASP A 135 21.75 -18.92 -5.18
N ALA A 136 21.89 -17.65 -5.60
CA ALA A 136 22.07 -16.54 -4.67
C ALA A 136 20.73 -16.10 -4.04
N PRO A 137 20.68 -15.85 -2.72
CA PRO A 137 19.44 -15.59 -1.98
C PRO A 137 18.66 -14.35 -2.45
N ASP A 138 19.34 -13.31 -2.94
CA ASP A 138 18.74 -12.02 -3.33
C ASP A 138 18.39 -11.94 -4.83
N THR A 139 18.07 -13.09 -5.45
CA THR A 139 17.83 -13.14 -6.91
C THR A 139 16.37 -13.32 -7.30
N ALA A 140 15.50 -13.62 -6.34
CA ALA A 140 14.06 -13.68 -6.54
C ALA A 140 13.54 -12.33 -7.07
N SER A 141 12.66 -12.39 -8.07
CA SER A 141 12.07 -11.19 -8.68
C SER A 141 10.62 -11.43 -9.03
N THR A 142 10.28 -12.06 -10.15
CA THR A 142 8.87 -12.30 -10.52
C THR A 142 8.51 -13.77 -10.56
N GLN A 143 9.46 -14.63 -10.88
CA GLN A 143 9.19 -16.03 -11.16
C GLN A 143 8.76 -16.78 -9.90
N PHE A 144 7.75 -17.63 -10.05
CA PHE A 144 7.22 -18.52 -9.01
C PHE A 144 7.03 -19.91 -9.59
N TYR A 145 6.73 -20.88 -8.72
CA TYR A 145 6.36 -22.21 -9.15
C TYR A 145 5.28 -22.81 -8.24
N PHE A 146 4.48 -23.70 -8.84
CA PHE A 146 3.60 -24.60 -8.11
C PHE A 146 4.26 -25.96 -7.91
N THR A 147 4.03 -26.55 -6.75
CA THR A 147 4.43 -27.93 -6.45
C THR A 147 3.35 -28.90 -6.94
N LEU A 148 3.74 -29.86 -7.79
CA LEU A 148 2.82 -30.91 -8.28
C LEU A 148 2.77 -32.12 -7.32
N ASP A 149 3.80 -32.29 -6.50
CA ASP A 149 3.90 -33.29 -5.43
C ASP A 149 4.66 -32.67 -4.25
N ARG A 150 4.78 -33.40 -3.13
CA ARG A 150 5.51 -32.98 -1.94
C ARG A 150 7.02 -32.96 -2.17
N LEU A 151 7.68 -31.84 -1.90
CA LEU A 151 9.10 -31.60 -2.18
C LEU A 151 9.90 -31.19 -0.92
N GLU A 152 10.06 -32.11 0.03
CA GLU A 152 10.72 -31.85 1.33
C GLU A 152 12.13 -31.24 1.20
N PHE A 153 12.87 -31.52 0.13
CA PHE A 153 14.23 -30.98 -0.06
C PHE A 153 14.27 -29.47 -0.38
N LEU A 154 13.13 -28.86 -0.69
CA LEU A 154 13.00 -27.41 -0.89
C LEU A 154 12.65 -26.67 0.41
N ASP A 155 12.23 -27.40 1.45
CA ASP A 155 11.86 -26.84 2.75
C ASP A 155 13.05 -26.11 3.39
N GLY A 156 12.79 -24.89 3.86
CA GLY A 156 13.83 -24.05 4.45
C GLY A 156 14.77 -23.41 3.42
N VAL A 157 14.60 -23.66 2.12
CA VAL A 157 15.45 -23.12 1.04
C VAL A 157 14.73 -22.11 0.16
N TYR A 158 13.46 -22.38 -0.14
CA TYR A 158 12.58 -21.52 -0.92
C TYR A 158 11.38 -21.07 -0.09
N ALA A 159 10.89 -19.87 -0.38
CA ALA A 159 9.77 -19.28 0.35
C ALA A 159 8.45 -19.75 -0.26
N VAL A 160 7.74 -20.62 0.46
CA VAL A 160 6.31 -20.88 0.22
C VAL A 160 5.54 -19.68 0.76
N PHE A 161 4.60 -19.15 -0.03
CA PHE A 161 3.84 -17.95 0.34
C PHE A 161 2.34 -18.08 0.08
N GLY A 162 1.86 -19.25 -0.35
CA GLY A 162 0.44 -19.50 -0.57
C GLY A 162 0.15 -20.93 -1.01
N GLU A 163 -1.11 -21.20 -1.28
CA GLU A 163 -1.60 -22.50 -1.74
C GLU A 163 -2.75 -22.37 -2.74
N VAL A 164 -2.89 -23.37 -3.60
CA VAL A 164 -3.99 -23.51 -4.54
C VAL A 164 -5.17 -24.12 -3.80
N VAL A 165 -6.29 -23.39 -3.76
CA VAL A 165 -7.50 -23.82 -3.06
C VAL A 165 -8.56 -24.36 -4.02
N GLU A 166 -8.50 -24.01 -5.31
CA GLU A 166 -9.37 -24.52 -6.37
C GLU A 166 -8.64 -24.55 -7.72
N GLY A 167 -8.96 -25.53 -8.58
CA GLY A 167 -8.38 -25.63 -9.93
C GLY A 167 -6.98 -26.24 -9.99
N PHE A 168 -6.57 -27.03 -8.99
CA PHE A 168 -5.24 -27.67 -8.99
C PHE A 168 -5.05 -28.62 -10.19
N GLU A 169 -6.11 -29.27 -10.65
CA GLU A 169 -6.10 -30.12 -11.84
C GLU A 169 -5.69 -29.38 -13.11
N VAL A 170 -5.92 -28.07 -13.19
CA VAL A 170 -5.47 -27.22 -14.31
C VAL A 170 -3.94 -27.11 -14.31
N ILE A 171 -3.35 -26.97 -13.13
CA ILE A 171 -1.88 -26.94 -12.96
C ILE A 171 -1.29 -28.32 -13.27
N GLN A 172 -1.95 -29.41 -12.87
CA GLN A 172 -1.47 -30.76 -13.17
C GLN A 172 -1.39 -31.06 -14.67
N GLN A 173 -2.32 -30.51 -15.47
CA GLN A 173 -2.27 -30.66 -16.94
C GLN A 173 -1.03 -30.01 -17.58
N ILE A 174 -0.35 -29.09 -16.88
CA ILE A 174 0.90 -28.49 -17.34
C ILE A 174 2.04 -29.54 -17.36
N GLU A 175 1.98 -30.56 -16.50
CA GLU A 175 2.95 -31.66 -16.43
C GLU A 175 3.06 -32.41 -17.76
N ASP A 176 1.94 -32.61 -18.45
CA ASP A 176 1.88 -33.41 -19.66
C ASP A 176 2.77 -32.84 -20.79
N ILE A 177 3.04 -31.52 -20.79
CA ILE A 177 3.82 -30.84 -21.83
C ILE A 177 5.33 -31.16 -21.73
N SER A 178 5.90 -31.35 -20.54
CA SER A 178 7.35 -31.65 -20.40
C SER A 178 7.73 -33.08 -20.73
N THR A 179 6.75 -33.97 -20.88
CA THR A 179 7.00 -35.40 -21.18
C THR A 179 7.22 -35.67 -22.67
N GLU A 180 7.03 -34.67 -23.54
CA GLU A 180 7.34 -34.77 -24.95
C GLU A 180 8.85 -34.62 -25.20
N GLU A 181 9.53 -35.73 -25.52
CA GLU A 181 10.97 -35.75 -25.83
C GLU A 181 11.32 -34.84 -27.04
N ASP A 182 12.47 -34.16 -26.97
CA ASP A 182 13.12 -33.40 -28.06
C ASP A 182 12.40 -32.15 -28.60
N LEU A 183 11.52 -31.49 -27.84
CA LEU A 183 10.98 -30.18 -28.25
C LEU A 183 12.08 -29.11 -28.31
N SER A 184 12.14 -28.39 -29.44
CA SER A 184 12.90 -27.14 -29.51
C SER A 184 12.30 -26.08 -28.58
N PRO A 185 13.06 -25.06 -28.16
CA PRO A 185 12.54 -23.99 -27.31
C PRO A 185 11.31 -23.27 -27.91
N GLU A 186 11.23 -23.16 -29.24
CA GLU A 186 10.07 -22.57 -29.94
C GLU A 186 8.85 -23.48 -29.87
N GLU A 187 9.04 -24.80 -30.06
CA GLU A 187 7.95 -25.78 -29.97
C GLU A 187 7.42 -25.91 -28.53
N PHE A 188 8.31 -25.89 -27.53
CA PHE A 188 7.91 -25.85 -26.13
C PHE A 188 7.11 -24.58 -25.83
N ARG A 189 7.61 -23.41 -26.24
CA ARG A 189 6.91 -22.14 -26.04
C ARG A 189 5.51 -22.14 -26.67
N ALA A 190 5.35 -22.71 -27.85
CA ALA A 190 4.06 -22.79 -28.53
C ALA A 190 3.04 -23.68 -27.80
N LYS A 191 3.50 -24.58 -26.93
CA LYS A 191 2.67 -25.49 -26.12
C LYS A 191 2.56 -25.05 -24.67
N ALA A 192 3.48 -24.22 -24.18
CA ALA A 192 3.54 -23.79 -22.80
C ALA A 192 2.21 -23.16 -22.36
N ALA A 193 1.72 -23.57 -21.19
CA ALA A 193 0.54 -22.98 -20.62
C ALA A 193 0.75 -21.48 -20.37
N GLN A 194 -0.29 -20.69 -20.61
CA GLN A 194 -0.26 -19.23 -20.47
C GLN A 194 -1.16 -18.80 -19.31
N ILE A 195 -0.68 -17.82 -18.54
CA ILE A 195 -1.52 -17.05 -17.62
C ILE A 195 -2.27 -16.02 -18.47
N SER A 196 -3.50 -16.35 -18.87
CA SER A 196 -4.30 -15.51 -19.76
C SER A 196 -4.92 -14.30 -19.06
N ASP A 197 -5.15 -14.42 -17.76
CA ASP A 197 -5.70 -13.38 -16.90
C ASP A 197 -5.29 -13.66 -15.45
N VAL A 198 -5.11 -12.62 -14.64
CA VAL A 198 -4.75 -12.76 -13.23
C VAL A 198 -5.15 -11.51 -12.46
N GLU A 199 -5.91 -11.68 -11.39
CA GLU A 199 -6.42 -10.57 -10.59
C GLU A 199 -6.42 -10.91 -9.09
N VAL A 200 -6.30 -9.86 -8.27
CA VAL A 200 -6.56 -9.94 -6.83
C VAL A 200 -8.07 -9.84 -6.61
N VAL A 201 -8.69 -10.89 -6.10
CA VAL A 201 -10.14 -10.96 -5.87
C VAL A 201 -10.52 -10.35 -4.53
N GLU A 202 -9.77 -10.72 -3.49
CA GLU A 202 -9.94 -10.21 -2.13
C GLU A 202 -8.58 -10.03 -1.47
N ILE A 203 -8.47 -9.04 -0.59
CA ILE A 203 -7.25 -8.76 0.17
C ILE A 203 -7.61 -8.12 1.51
N ASP A 204 -6.87 -8.49 2.56
CA ASP A 204 -7.02 -7.88 3.88
C ASP A 204 -6.45 -6.46 3.93
N SER A 205 -5.13 -6.29 3.77
CA SER A 205 -4.50 -4.97 3.65
C SER A 205 -3.04 -5.06 3.21
N MET A 206 -2.56 -4.01 2.53
CA MET A 206 -1.17 -3.84 2.18
C MET A 206 -0.49 -2.83 3.11
N LEU A 207 0.74 -3.11 3.51
CA LEU A 207 1.60 -2.20 4.27
C LEU A 207 2.84 -1.87 3.46
N ILE A 208 3.01 -0.59 3.14
CA ILE A 208 4.20 -0.05 2.49
C ILE A 208 4.95 0.80 3.49
N THR A 209 6.24 0.54 3.67
CA THR A 209 7.09 1.27 4.62
C THR A 209 8.34 1.75 3.93
N GLY A 210 8.59 3.06 3.99
CA GLY A 210 9.80 3.72 3.54
C GLY A 210 11.00 3.46 4.46
N THR A 211 11.97 4.35 4.38
CA THR A 211 13.25 4.26 5.08
C THR A 211 13.35 5.36 6.14
N ARG A 212 14.53 5.91 6.40
CA ARG A 212 14.67 7.14 7.22
C ARG A 212 15.19 8.31 6.38
N GLY A 213 15.26 8.12 5.07
CA GLY A 213 15.67 9.11 4.09
C GLY A 213 14.46 9.58 3.30
N ASN A 214 14.69 10.39 2.28
CA ASN A 214 13.62 10.84 1.41
C ASN A 214 13.21 9.70 0.48
N ASP A 215 11.96 9.27 0.57
CA ASP A 215 11.41 8.17 -0.20
C ASP A 215 10.39 8.66 -1.23
N THR A 216 10.24 7.89 -2.32
CA THR A 216 9.10 8.00 -3.23
C THR A 216 8.35 6.69 -3.16
N LEU A 217 7.15 6.75 -2.60
CA LEU A 217 6.30 5.60 -2.31
C LEU A 217 5.03 5.71 -3.14
N THR A 218 4.67 4.62 -3.80
CA THR A 218 3.41 4.49 -4.55
C THR A 218 2.68 3.27 -4.04
N GLY A 219 1.41 3.45 -3.70
CA GLY A 219 0.48 2.41 -3.34
C GLY A 219 0.06 1.52 -4.50
N THR A 220 -0.91 0.67 -4.20
CA THR A 220 -1.55 -0.29 -5.07
C THR A 220 -2.93 0.24 -5.51
N SER A 221 -3.76 -0.60 -6.09
CA SER A 221 -5.17 -0.27 -6.33
C SER A 221 -6.11 -0.57 -5.14
N PHE A 222 -5.57 -1.07 -4.01
CA PHE A 222 -6.30 -1.49 -2.83
C PHE A 222 -6.17 -0.51 -1.66
N ASP A 223 -6.96 -0.73 -0.60
CA ASP A 223 -6.85 0.02 0.65
C ASP A 223 -5.48 -0.22 1.32
N ASP A 224 -4.57 0.74 1.17
CA ASP A 224 -3.19 0.65 1.64
C ASP A 224 -2.96 1.36 2.97
N ARG A 225 -1.93 0.89 3.68
CA ARG A 225 -1.28 1.65 4.74
C ARG A 225 0.15 1.99 4.33
N ILE A 226 0.44 3.27 4.14
CA ILE A 226 1.77 3.72 3.69
C ILE A 226 2.45 4.57 4.77
N LEU A 227 3.68 4.23 5.11
CA LEU A 227 4.49 4.88 6.14
C LEU A 227 5.77 5.45 5.51
N GLY A 228 5.91 6.77 5.41
CA GLY A 228 7.14 7.46 4.96
C GLY A 228 8.27 7.35 5.97
N LEU A 229 7.94 7.49 7.26
CA LEU A 229 8.82 7.50 8.42
C LEU A 229 9.57 8.83 8.60
N GLN A 230 10.86 8.94 8.31
CA GLN A 230 11.61 10.19 8.42
C GLN A 230 12.13 10.55 7.04
N GLY A 231 12.18 11.84 6.72
CA GLY A 231 12.62 12.27 5.39
C GLY A 231 11.61 13.24 4.82
N ASN A 232 11.94 13.87 3.69
CA ASN A 232 10.95 14.59 2.90
C ASN A 232 10.41 13.60 1.86
N ASP A 233 9.26 13.00 2.14
CA ASP A 233 8.73 11.90 1.38
C ASP A 233 7.71 12.36 0.34
N VAL A 234 7.63 11.62 -0.77
CA VAL A 234 6.56 11.73 -1.75
C VAL A 234 5.76 10.43 -1.69
N ILE A 235 4.52 10.52 -1.22
CA ILE A 235 3.64 9.38 -1.04
C ILE A 235 2.40 9.57 -1.92
N ASP A 236 2.10 8.55 -2.73
CA ASP A 236 0.89 8.46 -3.55
C ASP A 236 0.14 7.18 -3.16
N GLY A 237 -1.09 7.29 -2.65
CA GLY A 237 -1.92 6.17 -2.23
C GLY A 237 -2.47 5.38 -3.41
N GLY A 238 -2.90 6.08 -4.47
CA GLY A 238 -3.40 5.45 -5.68
C GLY A 238 -4.92 5.35 -5.68
N ASN A 239 -5.45 4.13 -5.77
CA ASN A 239 -6.88 3.88 -5.60
C ASN A 239 -7.09 3.12 -4.30
N GLY A 240 -8.28 3.23 -3.71
CA GLY A 240 -8.59 2.56 -2.44
C GLY A 240 -8.77 3.60 -1.35
N ASN A 241 -9.21 3.16 -0.16
CA ASN A 241 -9.32 4.03 1.01
C ASN A 241 -8.02 3.94 1.81
N ASP A 242 -7.07 4.80 1.47
CA ASP A 242 -5.71 4.69 1.95
C ASP A 242 -5.49 5.36 3.30
N THR A 243 -4.48 4.90 4.01
CA THR A 243 -3.94 5.58 5.19
C THR A 243 -2.47 5.92 4.97
N LEU A 244 -2.20 7.20 4.74
CA LEU A 244 -0.85 7.71 4.47
C LEU A 244 -0.30 8.46 5.68
N ILE A 245 0.91 8.11 6.10
CA ILE A 245 1.61 8.75 7.21
C ILE A 245 2.98 9.18 6.71
N GLY A 246 3.21 10.49 6.58
CA GLY A 246 4.51 11.07 6.18
C GLY A 246 5.55 10.85 7.28
N GLY A 247 5.31 11.45 8.45
CA GLY A 247 6.20 11.39 9.60
C GLY A 247 6.99 12.70 9.75
N PRO A 248 8.20 12.71 10.33
CA PRO A 248 8.97 13.94 10.40
C PRO A 248 9.65 14.30 9.07
N GLY A 249 9.40 15.51 8.59
CA GLY A 249 9.98 16.08 7.38
C GLY A 249 8.97 16.97 6.65
N ASN A 250 9.32 17.47 5.47
CA ASN A 250 8.36 18.20 4.64
C ASN A 250 7.84 17.24 3.56
N ASP A 251 6.67 16.67 3.80
CA ASP A 251 6.15 15.57 3.00
C ASP A 251 5.10 16.03 1.99
N LEU A 252 4.96 15.27 0.91
CA LEU A 252 3.91 15.41 -0.08
C LEU A 252 3.09 14.13 -0.12
N LEU A 253 1.86 14.20 0.40
CA LEU A 253 0.93 13.07 0.49
C LEU A 253 -0.22 13.29 -0.50
N ARG A 254 -0.47 12.31 -1.36
CA ARG A 254 -1.63 12.25 -2.25
C ARG A 254 -2.45 11.00 -1.93
N GLY A 255 -3.69 11.17 -1.50
CA GLY A 255 -4.63 10.06 -1.28
C GLY A 255 -4.96 9.37 -2.59
N GLY A 256 -5.55 10.12 -3.50
CA GLY A 256 -5.85 9.64 -4.84
C GLY A 256 -7.34 9.45 -5.03
N ARG A 257 -7.80 8.22 -5.31
CA ARG A 257 -9.23 7.90 -5.39
C ARG A 257 -9.64 7.05 -4.19
N GLY A 258 -10.66 7.48 -3.48
CA GLY A 258 -11.20 6.78 -2.33
C GLY A 258 -11.32 7.73 -1.16
N SER A 259 -11.79 7.24 -0.01
CA SER A 259 -11.90 8.06 1.21
C SER A 259 -10.67 7.86 2.08
N ASP A 260 -9.71 8.76 1.94
CA ASP A 260 -8.35 8.58 2.43
C ASP A 260 -8.13 9.23 3.80
N ARG A 261 -7.09 8.77 4.50
CA ARG A 261 -6.61 9.35 5.76
C ARG A 261 -5.16 9.76 5.61
N LEU A 262 -4.91 11.06 5.57
CA LEU A 262 -3.58 11.63 5.37
C LEU A 262 -3.09 12.29 6.67
N PHE A 263 -1.91 11.87 7.12
CA PHE A 263 -1.22 12.40 8.30
C PHE A 263 0.17 12.91 7.89
N GLY A 264 0.35 14.22 7.84
CA GLY A 264 1.66 14.85 7.53
C GLY A 264 2.67 14.55 8.61
N GLY A 265 2.48 15.14 9.79
CA GLY A 265 3.34 14.90 10.95
C GLY A 265 4.07 16.17 11.34
N PRO A 266 5.31 16.09 11.84
CA PRO A 266 6.13 17.27 12.05
C PRO A 266 6.81 17.77 10.77
N GLY A 267 6.43 18.96 10.31
CA GLY A 267 7.13 19.69 9.25
C GLY A 267 6.21 20.59 8.44
N ASN A 268 6.60 20.97 7.24
CA ASN A 268 5.72 21.75 6.35
C ASN A 268 5.24 20.85 5.23
N ASP A 269 4.08 20.24 5.45
CA ASP A 269 3.56 19.20 4.59
C ASP A 269 2.55 19.73 3.58
N THR A 270 2.42 19.01 2.47
CA THR A 270 1.33 19.20 1.50
C THR A 270 0.53 17.92 1.42
N LEU A 271 -0.74 17.99 1.84
CA LEU A 271 -1.68 16.88 1.79
C LEU A 271 -2.74 17.19 0.73
N ILE A 272 -2.97 16.23 -0.15
CA ILE A 272 -3.96 16.27 -1.23
C ILE A 272 -4.83 15.03 -1.06
N GLY A 273 -6.08 15.19 -0.62
CA GLY A 273 -7.03 14.09 -0.43
C GLY A 273 -7.30 13.41 -1.77
N GLY A 274 -7.90 14.13 -2.69
CA GLY A 274 -8.19 13.62 -4.02
C GLY A 274 -9.69 13.49 -4.19
N GLY A 275 -10.18 12.36 -4.69
CA GLY A 275 -11.62 12.16 -4.85
C GLY A 275 -12.17 11.22 -3.80
N GLY A 276 -13.15 11.65 -3.01
CA GLY A 276 -13.76 10.86 -1.94
C GLY A 276 -13.98 11.72 -0.70
N ASN A 277 -14.30 11.12 0.45
CA ASN A 277 -14.48 11.89 1.68
C ASN A 277 -13.24 11.73 2.55
N ASP A 278 -12.33 12.70 2.49
CA ASP A 278 -10.99 12.54 3.02
C ASP A 278 -10.84 13.09 4.43
N TYR A 279 -9.86 12.58 5.16
CA TYR A 279 -9.45 13.05 6.48
C TYR A 279 -8.00 13.53 6.41
N LEU A 280 -7.79 14.84 6.51
CA LEU A 280 -6.48 15.47 6.38
C LEU A 280 -6.03 16.06 7.71
N ASN A 281 -4.92 15.56 8.23
CA ASN A 281 -4.25 16.11 9.40
C ASN A 281 -2.80 16.45 9.05
N GLY A 282 -2.53 17.74 8.86
CA GLY A 282 -1.17 18.21 8.58
C GLY A 282 -0.20 18.04 9.75
N GLY A 283 -0.68 17.89 10.98
CA GLY A 283 0.18 17.88 12.16
C GLY A 283 0.78 19.26 12.45
N SER A 284 2.01 19.27 12.99
CA SER A 284 2.69 20.51 13.38
C SER A 284 3.35 21.18 12.18
N GLY A 285 3.76 22.45 12.32
CA GLY A 285 4.37 23.23 11.24
C GLY A 285 3.36 23.89 10.29
N ARG A 286 3.80 24.33 9.10
CA ARG A 286 2.97 25.11 8.17
C ARG A 286 2.53 24.25 6.99
N ASN A 287 1.29 23.81 7.05
CA ASN A 287 0.78 22.77 6.16
C ASN A 287 -0.12 23.35 5.07
N ARG A 288 -0.17 22.69 3.92
CA ARG A 288 -1.09 22.97 2.82
C ARG A 288 -2.03 21.78 2.69
N LEU A 289 -3.32 22.01 2.86
CA LEU A 289 -4.33 20.95 2.81
C LEU A 289 -5.27 21.23 1.63
N ILE A 290 -5.44 20.24 0.77
CA ILE A 290 -6.31 20.26 -0.40
C ILE A 290 -7.25 19.05 -0.26
N GLY A 291 -8.54 19.28 -0.08
CA GLY A 291 -9.52 18.20 0.05
C GLY A 291 -9.77 17.53 -1.29
N GLY A 292 -10.18 18.32 -2.28
CA GLY A 292 -10.66 17.84 -3.56
C GLY A 292 -12.18 17.59 -3.55
N PRO A 293 -12.72 16.80 -4.49
CA PRO A 293 -14.14 16.51 -4.51
C PRO A 293 -14.59 15.56 -3.39
N GLY A 294 -15.58 15.98 -2.62
CA GLY A 294 -16.27 15.16 -1.61
C GLY A 294 -16.43 15.90 -0.29
N ASN A 295 -16.89 15.22 0.76
CA ASN A 295 -17.12 15.82 2.07
C ASN A 295 -15.90 15.63 2.97
N ASP A 296 -14.99 16.60 2.95
CA ASP A 296 -13.68 16.43 3.56
C ASP A 296 -13.62 16.91 5.01
N ARG A 297 -12.63 16.40 5.73
CA ARG A 297 -12.39 16.72 7.14
C ARG A 297 -10.97 17.22 7.33
N PHE A 298 -10.84 18.49 7.67
CA PHE A 298 -9.55 19.14 7.90
C PHE A 298 -9.29 19.27 9.40
N VAL A 299 -8.28 18.56 9.91
CA VAL A 299 -7.82 18.72 11.29
C VAL A 299 -6.86 19.89 11.35
N VAL A 300 -7.18 20.87 12.19
CA VAL A 300 -6.38 22.07 12.40
C VAL A 300 -6.25 22.34 13.89
N GLY A 301 -5.10 22.86 14.30
CA GLY A 301 -4.73 22.93 15.70
C GLY A 301 -3.87 24.13 16.05
N LEU A 302 -3.43 24.20 17.30
CA LEU A 302 -2.53 25.26 17.77
C LEU A 302 -1.04 24.86 17.76
N ASP A 303 -0.77 23.57 17.53
CA ASP A 303 0.55 22.99 17.33
C ASP A 303 1.04 23.08 15.87
N GLY A 304 0.13 23.35 14.93
CA GLY A 304 0.40 23.64 13.51
C GLY A 304 -0.41 24.83 12.99
N TYR A 305 -0.10 25.26 11.77
CA TYR A 305 -0.89 26.26 11.04
C TYR A 305 -1.19 25.73 9.64
N ALA A 306 -2.46 25.45 9.35
CA ALA A 306 -2.88 24.91 8.07
C ALA A 306 -3.42 26.01 7.12
N ALA A 307 -2.98 25.99 5.87
CA ALA A 307 -3.64 26.67 4.77
C ALA A 307 -4.55 25.66 4.06
N ILE A 308 -5.87 25.80 4.22
CA ILE A 308 -6.88 25.00 3.53
C ILE A 308 -7.17 25.68 2.19
N MET A 309 -6.95 24.96 1.09
CA MET A 309 -6.83 25.56 -0.23
C MET A 309 -8.17 25.67 -0.97
N ASP A 310 -9.11 24.79 -0.69
CA ASP A 310 -10.31 24.55 -1.51
C ASP A 310 -11.58 24.24 -0.69
N PHE A 311 -11.63 24.68 0.58
CA PHE A 311 -12.76 24.41 1.48
C PHE A 311 -14.14 24.75 0.88
N GLU A 312 -15.05 23.78 0.89
CA GLU A 312 -16.43 23.87 0.42
C GLU A 312 -17.44 23.98 1.59
N PRO A 313 -18.04 25.16 1.85
CA PRO A 313 -18.98 25.33 2.95
C PRO A 313 -20.22 24.44 2.87
N ASN A 314 -20.69 23.96 4.02
CA ASN A 314 -21.80 23.00 4.17
C ASN A 314 -21.52 21.59 3.63
N GLN A 315 -20.34 21.34 3.06
CA GLN A 315 -19.90 20.05 2.56
C GLN A 315 -18.73 19.54 3.42
N ASP A 316 -17.71 20.37 3.54
CA ASP A 316 -16.50 20.10 4.31
C ASP A 316 -16.65 20.45 5.78
N LEU A 317 -15.71 19.94 6.58
CA LEU A 317 -15.70 20.13 8.01
C LEU A 317 -14.31 20.42 8.55
N ILE A 318 -14.22 21.48 9.34
CA ILE A 318 -13.03 21.80 10.13
C ILE A 318 -13.16 21.12 11.50
N LEU A 319 -12.13 20.35 11.85
CA LEU A 319 -12.01 19.65 13.12
C LEU A 319 -10.91 20.30 13.95
N ILE A 320 -11.24 20.66 15.19
CA ILE A 320 -10.30 21.27 16.13
C ILE A 320 -10.18 20.35 17.36
N PRO A 321 -8.99 19.78 17.63
CA PRO A 321 -8.79 18.94 18.81
C PRO A 321 -9.05 19.70 20.11
N LEU A 322 -9.81 19.10 21.04
CA LEU A 322 -10.06 19.70 22.35
C LEU A 322 -8.76 19.94 23.14
N ALA A 323 -7.72 19.13 22.90
CA ALA A 323 -6.41 19.29 23.54
C ALA A 323 -5.75 20.66 23.24
N ASP A 324 -6.11 21.29 22.13
CA ASP A 324 -5.62 22.62 21.75
C ASP A 324 -6.46 23.75 22.37
N LEU A 325 -7.61 23.42 22.94
CA LEU A 325 -8.55 24.37 23.51
C LEU A 325 -8.51 24.30 25.03
N ASP A 326 -8.83 25.41 25.70
CA ASP A 326 -8.94 25.40 27.15
C ASP A 326 -10.15 24.55 27.60
N ARG A 327 -10.08 24.01 28.83
CA ARG A 327 -11.00 23.00 29.40
C ARG A 327 -12.49 23.41 29.55
N ASN A 328 -12.93 24.53 28.99
CA ASN A 328 -14.32 25.00 29.07
C ASN A 328 -15.12 24.84 27.77
N LEU A 329 -14.52 24.29 26.71
CA LEU A 329 -15.24 23.82 25.53
C LEU A 329 -15.49 22.30 25.63
N ASN A 330 -16.61 21.84 25.07
CA ASN A 330 -16.99 20.43 25.06
C ASN A 330 -16.82 19.86 23.64
N PRO A 331 -16.48 18.56 23.50
CA PRO A 331 -16.49 17.90 22.20
C PRO A 331 -17.85 17.96 21.52
N GLY A 332 -17.85 18.00 20.20
CA GLY A 332 -19.04 18.02 19.35
C GLY A 332 -19.27 19.36 18.66
N ARG A 333 -20.56 19.66 18.39
CA ARG A 333 -20.96 20.89 17.72
C ARG A 333 -20.71 22.09 18.63
N LEU A 334 -20.14 23.14 18.07
CA LEU A 334 -20.02 24.42 18.75
C LEU A 334 -21.42 24.96 19.09
N LEU A 335 -21.62 25.38 20.34
CA LEU A 335 -22.84 26.05 20.75
C LEU A 335 -22.95 27.42 20.06
N PRO A 336 -24.17 27.90 19.75
CA PRO A 336 -24.39 29.26 19.30
C PRO A 336 -23.68 30.28 20.22
N GLY A 337 -22.92 31.21 19.64
CA GLY A 337 -22.11 32.18 20.38
C GLY A 337 -20.68 31.72 20.73
N ARG A 338 -20.29 30.49 20.38
CA ARG A 338 -18.89 30.02 20.45
C ARG A 338 -18.13 30.11 19.12
N PHE A 339 -18.82 30.60 18.07
CA PHE A 339 -18.26 30.94 16.77
C PHE A 339 -18.67 32.39 16.42
N HIS A 340 -17.73 33.19 15.94
CA HIS A 340 -17.96 34.58 15.51
C HIS A 340 -17.25 34.84 14.18
N VAL A 341 -17.93 35.58 13.29
CA VAL A 341 -17.38 36.07 12.04
C VAL A 341 -17.03 37.56 12.20
N GLY A 342 -15.80 37.92 11.85
CA GLY A 342 -15.24 39.26 12.03
C GLY A 342 -14.60 39.51 13.40
N SER A 343 -14.14 40.75 13.60
CA SER A 343 -13.16 41.14 14.62
C SER A 343 -13.72 41.63 15.97
N GLU A 344 -15.03 41.58 16.22
CA GLU A 344 -15.58 42.14 17.47
C GLU A 344 -16.49 41.17 18.23
N PRO A 345 -15.99 40.62 19.34
CA PRO A 345 -16.78 40.74 20.58
C PRO A 345 -15.92 40.98 21.84
N SER A 346 -16.19 42.05 22.59
CA SER A 346 -15.58 42.32 23.90
C SER A 346 -16.39 41.66 25.03
N ASN A 347 -16.15 40.37 25.32
CA ASN A 347 -16.71 39.67 26.49
C ASN A 347 -15.70 38.63 27.02
N ARG A 348 -15.98 37.88 28.09
CA ARG A 348 -15.02 36.89 28.64
C ARG A 348 -15.19 35.46 28.09
N LEU A 349 -15.85 35.30 26.94
CA LEU A 349 -16.17 33.97 26.42
C LEU A 349 -15.11 33.48 25.43
N GLN A 350 -14.63 32.26 25.68
CA GLN A 350 -13.86 31.47 24.72
C GLN A 350 -14.65 31.22 23.44
N ARG A 351 -14.00 31.37 22.28
CA ARG A 351 -14.64 31.21 20.97
C ARG A 351 -13.63 30.94 19.86
N ILE A 352 -14.16 30.44 18.75
CA ILE A 352 -13.50 30.45 17.45
C ILE A 352 -13.91 31.72 16.70
N ILE A 353 -12.94 32.41 16.13
CA ILE A 353 -13.09 33.63 15.34
C ILE A 353 -12.68 33.33 13.91
N TYR A 354 -13.50 33.74 12.95
CA TYR A 354 -13.18 33.71 11.53
C TYR A 354 -13.17 35.12 10.95
N ASP A 355 -12.03 35.57 10.42
CA ASP A 355 -11.93 36.84 9.70
C ASP A 355 -12.14 36.61 8.19
N PRO A 356 -13.26 37.07 7.61
CA PRO A 356 -13.54 36.88 6.19
C PRO A 356 -12.71 37.80 5.28
N THR A 357 -11.96 38.76 5.83
CA THR A 357 -11.14 39.67 5.00
C THR A 357 -9.83 39.02 4.55
N ASP A 358 -9.27 38.12 5.36
CA ASP A 358 -8.04 37.39 5.05
C ASP A 358 -8.17 35.86 5.13
N GLY A 359 -9.33 35.36 5.56
CA GLY A 359 -9.69 33.95 5.66
C GLY A 359 -9.11 33.27 6.90
N VAL A 360 -8.62 34.02 7.89
CA VAL A 360 -7.95 33.46 9.06
C VAL A 360 -8.95 32.97 10.10
N LEU A 361 -8.76 31.73 10.55
CA LEU A 361 -9.45 31.12 11.68
C LEU A 361 -8.54 31.16 12.91
N SER A 362 -9.05 31.67 14.03
CA SER A 362 -8.31 31.85 15.27
C SER A 362 -9.11 31.38 16.49
N TYR A 363 -8.42 30.93 17.53
CA TYR A 363 -8.99 30.64 18.84
C TYR A 363 -8.74 31.81 19.78
N ASP A 364 -9.79 32.36 20.38
CA ASP A 364 -9.76 33.42 21.40
C ASP A 364 -9.99 32.80 22.78
N PRO A 365 -8.92 32.54 23.57
CA PRO A 365 -9.01 31.85 24.86
C PRO A 365 -9.55 32.69 26.01
N ASP A 366 -9.42 34.02 25.94
CA ASP A 366 -9.75 34.93 27.05
C ASP A 366 -10.93 35.87 26.76
N GLY A 367 -11.45 35.84 25.52
CA GLY A 367 -12.55 36.66 25.07
C GLY A 367 -12.13 38.10 24.73
N SER A 368 -10.84 38.39 24.67
CA SER A 368 -10.33 39.72 24.34
C SER A 368 -10.54 40.10 22.86
N GLY A 369 -11.04 39.17 22.05
CA GLY A 369 -11.19 39.30 20.60
C GLY A 369 -9.84 39.07 19.91
N ASP A 370 -9.54 39.87 18.89
CA ASP A 370 -8.31 39.71 18.09
C ASP A 370 -7.04 39.89 18.94
N ARG A 371 -7.10 40.69 20.01
CA ARG A 371 -5.97 41.04 20.88
C ARG A 371 -5.61 39.92 21.87
N GLY A 372 -5.30 38.74 21.37
CA GLY A 372 -5.01 37.57 22.20
C GLY A 372 -5.35 36.25 21.52
N SER A 373 -6.09 36.32 20.41
CA SER A 373 -6.40 35.16 19.60
C SER A 373 -5.15 34.51 18.99
N ARG A 374 -5.17 33.18 18.91
CA ARG A 374 -4.13 32.35 18.34
C ARG A 374 -4.63 31.79 17.03
N ARG A 375 -3.87 32.00 15.95
CA ARG A 375 -4.23 31.50 14.62
C ARG A 375 -4.14 29.98 14.58
N ILE A 376 -5.16 29.36 13.99
CA ILE A 376 -5.29 27.90 13.85
C ILE A 376 -5.13 27.50 12.39
N ALA A 377 -5.80 28.25 11.50
CA ALA A 377 -5.80 27.95 10.08
C ALA A 377 -6.07 29.20 9.25
N ARG A 378 -5.88 29.08 7.94
CA ARG A 378 -6.37 30.02 6.95
C ARG A 378 -7.07 29.28 5.83
N LEU A 379 -8.28 29.72 5.52
CA LEU A 379 -9.03 29.26 4.37
C LEU A 379 -8.77 30.18 3.19
N ILE A 380 -8.15 29.64 2.16
CA ILE A 380 -7.88 30.36 0.92
C ILE A 380 -9.22 30.61 0.20
N GLY A 381 -9.35 31.79 -0.43
CA GLY A 381 -10.61 32.24 -1.03
C GLY A 381 -11.59 32.89 -0.05
N SER A 382 -11.34 32.78 1.26
CA SER A 382 -12.18 33.37 2.33
C SER A 382 -13.67 33.00 2.20
N PRO A 383 -14.02 31.70 2.18
CA PRO A 383 -15.40 31.26 1.98
C PRO A 383 -16.30 31.66 3.17
N GLU A 384 -17.60 31.74 2.94
CA GLU A 384 -18.55 31.99 4.03
C GLU A 384 -18.61 30.79 4.98
N LEU A 385 -18.17 30.99 6.23
CA LEU A 385 -18.20 29.97 7.27
C LEU A 385 -19.38 30.14 8.22
N SER A 386 -19.92 29.01 8.65
CA SER A 386 -20.95 28.89 9.66
C SER A 386 -20.50 28.01 10.82
N VAL A 387 -21.27 28.03 11.91
CA VAL A 387 -20.99 27.17 13.08
C VAL A 387 -21.13 25.68 12.77
N SER A 388 -21.87 25.31 11.71
CA SER A 388 -22.02 23.90 11.29
C SER A 388 -20.78 23.32 10.62
N ASP A 389 -19.91 24.18 10.09
CA ASP A 389 -18.69 23.82 9.37
C ASP A 389 -17.53 23.49 10.32
N ILE A 390 -17.74 23.64 11.64
CA ILE A 390 -16.69 23.47 12.66
C ILE A 390 -17.15 22.51 13.75
N ARG A 391 -16.28 21.55 14.10
CA ARG A 391 -16.47 20.66 15.26
C ARG A 391 -15.24 20.60 16.13
N ILE A 392 -15.48 20.47 17.43
CA ILE A 392 -14.45 20.12 18.41
C ILE A 392 -14.42 18.61 18.55
N ILE A 393 -13.23 18.00 18.49
CA ILE A 393 -13.05 16.54 18.62
C ILE A 393 -12.26 16.14 19.86
#